data_AF-A0A6I2WWR7-F1
#
_entry.id   AF-A0A6I2WWR7-F1
#
_cell.length_a   1.000
_cell.length_b   1.000
_cell.length_c   1.000
_cell.angle_alpha   90.00
_cell.angle_beta   90.00
_cell.angle_gamma   90.00
#
_symmetry.space_group_name_H-M   'P 1'
#
loop_
_entity.id
_entity.type
_entity.pdbx_description
1 polymer ?
#
loop_
_entity_poly.entity_id
_entity_poly.type
_entity_poly.pdbx_seq_one_letter_code
_entity_poly.pdbx_strand_id
1 'polypeptide(L)'
;MRFSRFLALGDSFTEGMSDEIIAGQYRGWADRIADVFAAENSDFTYANFAIRGKLLHQVVADQVPLIFPLITGPETLVSFHAGANDALRPNYKASIVLPLYAETVRKIAKTGATILLFTVLEKTSDSKGKTAQMWQERFGEFNRNVRAVAAEVGAIVADANEEGFLSDLRFLAKDRLHLNSEGHYRSAQAILEKLDYPFDLQWRTPLPTAEKKGFYRRSIEWWRWFITFLIPWIWRRLRGVSSGDGRSAKHYQPIKWLNHESSQLPPSVHTPLSESSDPKSMDLSAYLTDRELSWLSFNERVLELAEDKSVPLLERVRFLSIFSSNLDEFYMVRVATLMRKLETGVTAKNSAGFTPQELLKEIALKTRSLVERQSTTFVSDILPKLNN
;
A
#
# COMPACT_ATOMS: atom_id res chain seq x y z
N MET A 1 -15.21 -22.15 19.91
CA MET A 1 -14.18 -23.16 19.57
C MET A 1 -12.82 -22.56 19.92
N ARG A 2 -11.88 -23.31 20.53
CA ARG A 2 -10.55 -22.77 20.88
C ARG A 2 -9.53 -23.21 19.84
N PHE A 3 -8.87 -22.27 19.18
CA PHE A 3 -7.84 -22.57 18.18
C PHE A 3 -6.48 -22.87 18.84
N SER A 4 -5.76 -23.84 18.28
CA SER A 4 -4.36 -24.14 18.66
C SER A 4 -3.34 -23.61 17.66
N ARG A 5 -3.82 -23.28 16.46
CA ARG A 5 -2.99 -22.74 15.39
C ARG A 5 -3.73 -21.73 14.55
N PHE A 6 -3.04 -20.66 14.18
CA PHE A 6 -3.53 -19.70 13.20
C PHE A 6 -2.53 -19.51 12.06
N LEU A 7 -3.00 -19.73 10.82
CA LEU A 7 -2.23 -19.56 9.59
C LEU A 7 -2.87 -18.43 8.77
N ALA A 8 -2.16 -17.32 8.60
CA ALA A 8 -2.66 -16.15 7.89
C ALA A 8 -2.08 -16.04 6.48
N LEU A 9 -2.95 -16.01 5.47
CA LEU A 9 -2.59 -15.93 4.05
C LEU A 9 -3.21 -14.69 3.42
N GLY A 10 -2.46 -14.08 2.52
CA GLY A 10 -2.96 -12.96 1.74
C GLY A 10 -1.90 -11.97 1.28
N ASP A 11 -2.34 -10.72 1.21
CA ASP A 11 -1.59 -9.59 0.70
C ASP A 11 -1.29 -8.55 1.80
N SER A 12 -1.27 -7.27 1.46
CA SER A 12 -0.91 -6.18 2.37
C SER A 12 -1.89 -6.02 3.53
N PHE A 13 -3.16 -6.39 3.34
CA PHE A 13 -4.15 -6.37 4.43
C PHE A 13 -3.78 -7.37 5.51
N THR A 14 -3.52 -8.63 5.14
CA THR A 14 -3.14 -9.70 6.07
C THR A 14 -1.73 -9.49 6.64
N GLU A 15 -0.80 -8.89 5.88
CA GLU A 15 0.53 -8.52 6.38
C GLU A 15 0.45 -7.47 7.51
N GLY A 16 -0.62 -6.66 7.55
CA GLY A 16 -0.77 -5.57 8.50
C GLY A 16 -0.23 -4.23 8.01
N MET A 17 -0.01 -4.07 6.70
CA MET A 17 0.62 -2.88 6.14
C MET A 17 -0.07 -1.58 6.61
N SER A 18 0.76 -0.59 6.93
CA SER A 18 0.37 0.75 7.40
C SER A 18 -0.18 0.83 8.84
N ASP A 19 -0.03 -0.26 9.59
CA ASP A 19 -0.19 -0.28 11.04
C ASP A 19 1.11 0.14 11.79
N GLU A 20 1.06 0.11 13.13
CA GLU A 20 2.20 0.21 14.03
C GLU A 20 3.22 -0.90 13.78
N ILE A 21 4.48 -0.58 14.06
CA ILE A 21 5.61 -1.48 13.87
C ILE A 21 6.06 -1.97 15.24
N ILE A 22 6.04 -3.28 15.43
CA ILE A 22 6.55 -3.97 16.62
C ILE A 22 7.69 -4.89 16.17
N ALA A 23 8.85 -4.79 16.82
CA ALA A 23 10.04 -5.57 16.48
C ALA A 23 10.40 -5.52 14.97
N GLY A 24 10.23 -4.36 14.33
CA GLY A 24 10.54 -4.15 12.92
C GLY A 24 9.49 -4.69 11.93
N GLN A 25 8.39 -5.29 12.40
CA GLN A 25 7.30 -5.79 11.56
C GLN A 25 6.00 -5.05 11.82
N TYR A 26 5.14 -4.99 10.80
CA TYR A 26 3.77 -4.51 10.99
C TYR A 26 2.99 -5.48 11.87
N ARG A 27 2.29 -4.95 12.88
CA ARG A 27 1.44 -5.77 13.75
C ARG A 27 0.22 -6.31 12.98
N GLY A 28 -0.62 -5.42 12.46
CA GLY A 28 -1.84 -5.77 11.74
C GLY A 28 -2.94 -6.39 12.60
N TRP A 29 -4.10 -6.64 11.99
CA TRP A 29 -5.22 -7.30 12.67
C TRP A 29 -4.90 -8.75 13.08
N ALA A 30 -4.10 -9.45 12.25
CA ALA A 30 -3.82 -10.86 12.42
C ALA A 30 -3.00 -11.14 13.70
N ASP A 31 -2.03 -10.28 14.03
CA ASP A 31 -1.24 -10.41 15.27
C ASP A 31 -2.10 -10.08 16.49
N ARG A 32 -3.00 -9.09 16.38
CA ARG A 32 -3.90 -8.73 17.49
C ARG A 32 -4.85 -9.84 17.87
N ILE A 33 -5.39 -10.59 16.91
CA ILE A 33 -6.22 -11.75 17.24
C ILE A 33 -5.36 -12.92 17.75
N ALA A 34 -4.12 -13.05 17.26
CA ALA A 34 -3.16 -14.05 17.75
C ALA A 34 -2.78 -13.79 19.22
N ASP A 35 -2.66 -12.53 19.65
CA ASP A 35 -2.45 -12.14 21.05
C ASP A 35 -3.56 -12.71 21.96
N VAL A 36 -4.83 -12.58 21.54
CA VAL A 36 -5.98 -13.10 22.29
C VAL A 36 -6.02 -14.62 22.27
N PHE A 37 -5.74 -15.26 21.12
CA PHE A 37 -5.69 -16.72 21.05
C PHE A 37 -4.58 -17.32 21.92
N ALA A 38 -3.42 -16.68 21.98
CA ALA A 38 -2.30 -17.08 22.82
C ALA A 38 -2.58 -16.91 24.32
N ALA A 39 -3.32 -15.86 24.71
CA ALA A 39 -3.73 -15.67 26.10
C ALA A 39 -4.66 -16.80 26.59
N GLU A 40 -5.42 -17.40 25.67
CA GLU A 40 -6.36 -18.47 25.94
C GLU A 40 -5.78 -19.88 25.81
N ASN A 41 -4.66 -20.02 25.11
CA ASN A 41 -3.98 -21.29 24.89
C ASN A 41 -2.46 -21.07 24.90
N SER A 42 -1.81 -21.52 25.98
CA SER A 42 -0.38 -21.35 26.17
C SER A 42 0.50 -22.08 25.16
N ASP A 43 -0.04 -23.02 24.38
CA ASP A 43 0.66 -23.75 23.32
C ASP A 43 0.22 -23.32 21.91
N PHE A 44 -0.49 -22.19 21.81
CA PHE A 44 -0.93 -21.63 20.55
C PHE A 44 0.26 -21.29 19.63
N THR A 45 0.08 -21.60 18.35
CA THR A 45 1.08 -21.32 17.31
C THR A 45 0.53 -20.41 16.21
N TYR A 46 1.36 -19.50 15.71
CA TYR A 46 0.97 -18.51 14.71
C TYR A 46 1.96 -18.43 13.56
N ALA A 47 1.45 -18.32 12.33
CA ALA A 47 2.22 -18.00 11.15
C ALA A 47 1.47 -16.98 10.27
N ASN A 48 2.22 -16.09 9.62
CA ASN A 48 1.69 -15.11 8.69
C ASN A 48 2.54 -15.12 7.42
N PHE A 49 1.96 -15.73 6.39
CA PHE A 49 2.55 -15.93 5.07
C PHE A 49 2.32 -14.74 4.12
N ALA A 50 1.57 -13.74 4.56
CA ALA A 50 1.12 -12.66 3.71
C ALA A 50 2.27 -11.77 3.24
N ILE A 51 2.19 -11.35 1.98
CA ILE A 51 3.18 -10.48 1.35
C ILE A 51 2.42 -9.42 0.55
N ARG A 52 2.64 -8.13 0.87
CA ARG A 52 2.01 -7.01 0.16
C ARG A 52 2.12 -7.07 -1.35
N GLY A 53 1.06 -6.60 -2.00
CA GLY A 53 1.02 -6.41 -3.45
C GLY A 53 0.95 -7.71 -4.27
N LYS A 54 0.87 -8.89 -3.63
CA LYS A 54 0.60 -10.15 -4.32
C LYS A 54 -0.81 -10.16 -4.90
N LEU A 55 -0.91 -10.76 -6.08
CA LEU A 55 -2.17 -11.13 -6.72
C LEU A 55 -2.64 -12.50 -6.26
N LEU A 56 -3.92 -12.81 -6.49
CA LEU A 56 -4.53 -14.08 -6.12
C LEU A 56 -3.69 -15.27 -6.58
N HIS A 57 -3.31 -15.33 -7.86
CA HIS A 57 -2.54 -16.46 -8.38
C HIS A 57 -1.16 -16.62 -7.70
N GLN A 58 -0.53 -15.52 -7.28
CA GLN A 58 0.75 -15.56 -6.56
C GLN A 58 0.55 -16.04 -5.12
N VAL A 59 -0.52 -15.60 -4.45
CA VAL A 59 -0.88 -16.13 -3.11
C VAL A 59 -1.15 -17.62 -3.19
N VAL A 60 -1.93 -18.05 -4.20
CA VAL A 60 -2.25 -19.48 -4.42
C VAL A 60 -1.00 -20.31 -4.72
N ALA A 61 -0.09 -19.81 -5.55
CA ALA A 61 1.13 -20.53 -5.90
C ALA A 61 2.13 -20.58 -4.73
N ASP A 62 2.31 -19.47 -4.02
CA ASP A 62 3.46 -19.30 -3.13
C ASP A 62 3.13 -19.54 -1.65
N GLN A 63 1.86 -19.37 -1.23
CA GLN A 63 1.48 -19.45 0.19
C GLN A 63 0.63 -20.70 0.50
N VAL A 64 -0.33 -21.04 -0.37
CA VAL A 64 -1.29 -22.14 -0.10
C VAL A 64 -0.61 -23.51 0.05
N PRO A 65 0.38 -23.91 -0.77
CA PRO A 65 1.05 -25.20 -0.59
C PRO A 65 1.80 -25.31 0.75
N LEU A 66 2.27 -24.18 1.30
CA LEU A 66 3.05 -24.15 2.54
C LEU A 66 2.22 -24.50 3.77
N ILE A 67 0.91 -24.26 3.73
CA ILE A 67 0.03 -24.46 4.89
C ILE A 67 -0.52 -25.88 5.01
N PHE A 68 -0.62 -26.62 3.90
CA PHE A 68 -1.19 -27.98 3.92
C PHE A 68 -0.51 -28.94 4.92
N PRO A 69 0.83 -29.01 5.05
CA PRO A 69 1.44 -29.88 6.06
C PRO A 69 1.30 -29.35 7.49
N LEU A 70 0.81 -28.12 7.68
CA LEU A 70 0.71 -27.45 8.99
C LEU A 70 -0.70 -27.52 9.60
N ILE A 71 -1.69 -27.93 8.81
CA ILE A 71 -3.08 -28.06 9.24
C ILE A 71 -3.27 -29.39 9.96
N THR A 72 -3.77 -29.33 11.19
CA THR A 72 -3.97 -30.51 12.05
C THR A 72 -5.43 -30.92 12.20
N GLY A 73 -6.37 -30.06 11.77
CA GLY A 73 -7.81 -30.27 11.96
C GLY A 73 -8.56 -28.95 12.15
N PRO A 74 -9.80 -29.01 12.66
CA PRO A 74 -10.66 -27.84 12.86
C PRO A 74 -10.10 -26.83 13.87
N GLU A 75 -9.20 -27.24 14.75
CA GLU A 75 -8.46 -26.37 15.68
C GLU A 75 -7.39 -25.50 15.01
N THR A 76 -7.08 -25.74 13.73
CA THR A 76 -6.29 -24.83 12.89
C THR A 76 -7.21 -23.83 12.21
N LEU A 77 -7.10 -22.56 12.58
CA LEU A 77 -7.70 -21.44 11.85
C LEU A 77 -6.83 -21.08 10.64
N VAL A 78 -7.42 -21.03 9.46
CA VAL A 78 -6.78 -20.53 8.24
C VAL A 78 -7.52 -19.28 7.78
N SER A 79 -6.84 -18.13 7.78
CA SER A 79 -7.39 -16.94 7.13
C SER A 79 -6.91 -16.81 5.69
N PHE A 80 -7.82 -16.50 4.78
CA PHE A 80 -7.50 -16.33 3.36
C PHE A 80 -8.14 -15.06 2.79
N HIS A 81 -7.31 -14.04 2.55
CA HIS A 81 -7.71 -12.80 1.90
C HIS A 81 -6.77 -12.45 0.74
N ALA A 82 -7.24 -12.67 -0.48
CA ALA A 82 -6.52 -12.35 -1.71
C ALA A 82 -7.51 -12.10 -2.85
N GLY A 83 -7.10 -11.33 -3.87
CA GLY A 83 -7.92 -11.01 -5.05
C GLY A 83 -8.40 -9.56 -5.13
N ALA A 84 -8.37 -8.82 -4.02
CA ALA A 84 -8.65 -7.39 -3.99
C ALA A 84 -7.69 -6.61 -4.93
N ASN A 85 -6.40 -6.96 -4.90
CA ASN A 85 -5.39 -6.38 -5.78
C ASN A 85 -5.65 -6.65 -7.26
N ASP A 86 -6.24 -7.80 -7.61
CA ASP A 86 -6.60 -8.17 -8.98
C ASP A 86 -7.75 -7.28 -9.48
N ALA A 87 -8.79 -7.09 -8.68
CA ALA A 87 -9.95 -6.25 -9.03
C ALA A 87 -9.58 -4.78 -9.31
N LEU A 88 -8.51 -4.30 -8.67
CA LEU A 88 -7.94 -2.97 -8.90
C LEU A 88 -7.12 -2.84 -10.20
N ARG A 89 -6.87 -3.93 -10.93
CA ARG A 89 -6.09 -3.86 -12.19
C ARG A 89 -6.99 -3.55 -13.38
N PRO A 90 -6.53 -2.77 -14.38
CA PRO A 90 -7.30 -2.49 -15.59
C PRO A 90 -7.76 -3.77 -16.31
N ASN A 91 -6.86 -4.74 -16.45
CA ASN A 91 -7.07 -6.02 -17.13
C ASN A 91 -7.70 -7.12 -16.24
N TYR A 92 -8.44 -6.73 -15.20
CA TYR A 92 -9.13 -7.68 -14.32
C TYR A 92 -10.11 -8.55 -15.11
N LYS A 93 -10.06 -9.87 -14.89
CA LYS A 93 -10.98 -10.85 -15.48
C LYS A 93 -11.64 -11.67 -14.38
N ALA A 94 -12.87 -11.32 -14.03
CA ALA A 94 -13.66 -12.03 -13.02
C ALA A 94 -13.79 -13.53 -13.34
N SER A 95 -13.96 -13.87 -14.62
CA SER A 95 -14.04 -15.26 -15.11
C SER A 95 -12.81 -16.13 -14.81
N ILE A 96 -11.67 -15.53 -14.47
CA ILE A 96 -10.45 -16.25 -14.07
C ILE A 96 -10.27 -16.18 -12.55
N VAL A 97 -10.44 -14.99 -11.96
CA VAL A 97 -10.15 -14.75 -10.55
C VAL A 97 -11.17 -15.45 -9.63
N LEU A 98 -12.46 -15.38 -9.95
CA LEU A 98 -13.51 -15.92 -9.07
C LEU A 98 -13.47 -17.45 -8.98
N PRO A 99 -13.34 -18.21 -10.09
CA PRO A 99 -13.19 -19.67 -10.01
C PRO A 99 -11.92 -20.08 -9.27
N LEU A 100 -10.79 -19.41 -9.54
CA LEU A 100 -9.53 -19.69 -8.86
C LEU A 100 -9.64 -19.48 -7.34
N TYR A 101 -10.30 -18.39 -6.92
CA TYR A 101 -10.55 -18.12 -5.50
C TYR A 101 -11.39 -19.23 -4.88
N ALA A 102 -12.53 -19.57 -5.51
CA ALA A 102 -13.45 -20.58 -5.00
C ALA A 102 -12.80 -21.97 -4.92
N GLU A 103 -12.07 -22.39 -5.96
CA GLU A 103 -11.32 -23.65 -5.96
C GLU A 103 -10.25 -23.70 -4.87
N THR A 104 -9.56 -22.59 -4.63
CA THR A 104 -8.56 -22.51 -3.56
C THR A 104 -9.21 -22.68 -2.19
N VAL A 105 -10.30 -21.98 -1.92
CA VAL A 105 -11.06 -22.11 -0.66
C VAL A 105 -11.55 -23.54 -0.47
N ARG A 106 -12.12 -24.18 -1.51
CA ARG A 106 -12.52 -25.59 -1.46
C ARG A 106 -11.35 -26.54 -1.16
N LYS A 107 -10.17 -26.28 -1.73
CA LYS A 107 -8.96 -27.08 -1.45
C LYS A 107 -8.53 -26.94 0.02
N ILE A 108 -8.55 -25.73 0.56
CA ILE A 108 -8.27 -25.51 1.99
C ILE A 108 -9.33 -26.22 2.84
N ALA A 109 -10.62 -26.12 2.50
CA ALA A 109 -11.70 -26.73 3.27
C ALA A 109 -11.59 -28.26 3.39
N LYS A 110 -11.11 -28.94 2.33
CA LYS A 110 -10.87 -30.39 2.33
C LYS A 110 -9.85 -30.86 3.37
N THR A 111 -9.04 -29.96 3.91
CA THR A 111 -8.06 -30.29 4.97
C THR A 111 -8.69 -30.40 6.36
N GLY A 112 -9.94 -29.95 6.52
CA GLY A 112 -10.63 -29.92 7.81
C GLY A 112 -10.32 -28.70 8.68
N ALA A 113 -9.51 -27.74 8.19
CA ALA A 113 -9.28 -26.47 8.88
C ALA A 113 -10.57 -25.64 9.04
N THR A 114 -10.65 -24.87 10.12
CA THR A 114 -11.63 -23.77 10.21
C THR A 114 -11.15 -22.62 9.34
N ILE A 115 -12.02 -22.09 8.48
CA ILE A 115 -11.64 -21.06 7.50
C ILE A 115 -12.27 -19.71 7.85
N LEU A 116 -11.44 -18.66 7.83
CA LEU A 116 -11.86 -17.27 7.92
C LEU A 116 -11.61 -16.56 6.57
N LEU A 117 -12.68 -16.12 5.94
CA LEU A 117 -12.67 -15.36 4.69
C LEU A 117 -13.09 -13.91 4.93
N PHE A 118 -12.72 -13.06 3.97
CA PHE A 118 -12.92 -11.63 4.06
C PHE A 118 -13.56 -11.11 2.77
N THR A 119 -14.58 -10.28 2.91
CA THR A 119 -15.05 -9.44 1.80
C THR A 119 -14.23 -8.14 1.76
N VAL A 120 -14.30 -7.44 0.64
CA VAL A 120 -13.73 -6.09 0.49
C VAL A 120 -14.84 -5.05 0.58
N LEU A 121 -14.50 -3.86 1.06
CA LEU A 121 -15.45 -2.76 1.13
C LEU A 121 -15.82 -2.29 -0.29
N GLU A 122 -17.11 -2.33 -0.63
CA GLU A 122 -17.60 -1.98 -1.97
C GLU A 122 -17.69 -0.45 -2.17
N LYS A 123 -17.93 0.28 -1.08
CA LYS A 123 -18.17 1.72 -1.12
C LYS A 123 -17.54 2.43 0.08
N THR A 124 -16.79 3.48 -0.19
CA THR A 124 -16.30 4.43 0.82
C THR A 124 -17.18 5.68 0.83
N SER A 125 -17.05 6.52 1.86
CA SER A 125 -17.80 7.77 1.98
C SER A 125 -17.63 8.74 0.79
N ASP A 126 -16.51 8.65 0.06
CA ASP A 126 -16.21 9.51 -1.09
C ASP A 126 -16.40 8.83 -2.46
N SER A 127 -16.92 7.60 -2.52
CA SER A 127 -17.14 6.88 -3.78
C SER A 127 -18.13 7.63 -4.70
N LYS A 128 -17.62 8.39 -5.67
CA LYS A 128 -18.39 9.16 -6.67
C LYS A 128 -17.80 8.97 -8.07
N GLY A 129 -18.65 8.92 -9.09
CA GLY A 129 -18.27 8.87 -10.51
C GLY A 129 -18.10 7.45 -11.08
N LYS A 130 -17.83 7.39 -12.40
CA LYS A 130 -17.83 6.13 -13.18
C LYS A 130 -16.77 5.11 -12.72
N THR A 131 -15.59 5.57 -12.33
CA THR A 131 -14.53 4.66 -11.83
C THR A 131 -14.90 4.03 -10.49
N ALA A 132 -15.50 4.82 -9.59
CA ALA A 132 -15.98 4.30 -8.31
C ALA A 132 -17.10 3.27 -8.50
N GLN A 133 -18.02 3.52 -9.43
CA GLN A 133 -19.06 2.57 -9.79
C GLN A 133 -18.48 1.26 -10.37
N MET A 134 -17.52 1.36 -11.30
CA MET A 134 -16.83 0.19 -11.85
C MET A 134 -16.15 -0.64 -10.75
N TRP A 135 -15.44 0.01 -9.81
CA TRP A 135 -14.81 -0.71 -8.69
C TRP A 135 -15.85 -1.32 -7.75
N GLN A 136 -16.94 -0.61 -7.47
CA GLN A 136 -18.04 -1.14 -6.68
C GLN A 136 -18.64 -2.39 -7.33
N GLU A 137 -18.86 -2.39 -8.64
CA GLU A 137 -19.38 -3.56 -9.37
C GLU A 137 -18.42 -4.75 -9.29
N ARG A 138 -17.11 -4.51 -9.52
CA ARG A 138 -16.07 -5.55 -9.43
C ARG A 138 -15.95 -6.13 -8.02
N PHE A 139 -15.93 -5.28 -7.01
CA PHE A 139 -15.87 -5.70 -5.61
C PHE A 139 -17.15 -6.40 -5.17
N GLY A 140 -18.32 -5.94 -5.62
CA GLY A 140 -19.59 -6.61 -5.37
C GLY A 140 -19.64 -8.01 -5.98
N GLU A 141 -19.14 -8.20 -7.20
CA GLU A 141 -19.04 -9.52 -7.83
C GLU A 141 -18.08 -10.43 -7.05
N PHE A 142 -16.91 -9.91 -6.67
CA PHE A 142 -15.95 -10.63 -5.82
C PHE A 142 -16.56 -11.04 -4.47
N ASN A 143 -17.23 -10.13 -3.77
CA ASN A 143 -17.83 -10.40 -2.48
C ASN A 143 -18.96 -11.42 -2.56
N ARG A 144 -19.79 -11.39 -3.61
CA ARG A 144 -20.80 -12.43 -3.84
C ARG A 144 -20.16 -13.80 -3.98
N ASN A 145 -19.05 -13.91 -4.72
CA ASN A 145 -18.31 -15.16 -4.85
C ASN A 145 -17.71 -15.63 -3.52
N VAL A 146 -17.10 -14.72 -2.74
CA VAL A 146 -16.58 -15.03 -1.39
C VAL A 146 -17.68 -15.59 -0.49
N ARG A 147 -18.82 -14.90 -0.39
CA ARG A 147 -19.95 -15.35 0.44
C ARG A 147 -20.53 -16.68 -0.05
N ALA A 148 -20.64 -16.87 -1.36
CA ALA A 148 -21.16 -18.11 -1.94
C ALA A 148 -20.26 -19.32 -1.61
N VAL A 149 -18.94 -19.21 -1.83
CA VAL A 149 -18.02 -20.30 -1.48
C VAL A 149 -17.91 -20.50 0.03
N ALA A 150 -18.00 -19.42 0.82
CA ALA A 150 -18.02 -19.53 2.26
C ALA A 150 -19.20 -20.36 2.76
N ALA A 151 -20.41 -20.07 2.26
CA ALA A 151 -21.61 -20.83 2.59
C ALA A 151 -21.52 -22.29 2.13
N GLU A 152 -20.91 -22.54 0.97
CA GLU A 152 -20.68 -23.90 0.45
C GLU A 152 -19.80 -24.75 1.38
N VAL A 153 -18.70 -24.17 1.89
CA VAL A 153 -17.70 -24.92 2.68
C VAL A 153 -17.86 -24.75 4.20
N GLY A 154 -18.83 -23.95 4.66
CA GLY A 154 -18.99 -23.62 6.08
C GLY A 154 -17.92 -22.68 6.64
N ALA A 155 -17.33 -21.81 5.81
CA ALA A 155 -16.34 -20.84 6.26
C ALA A 155 -16.99 -19.63 6.97
N ILE A 156 -16.24 -19.05 7.90
CA ILE A 156 -16.60 -17.82 8.60
C ILE A 156 -16.26 -16.62 7.70
N VAL A 157 -17.16 -15.64 7.60
CA VAL A 157 -16.95 -14.44 6.78
C VAL A 157 -16.86 -13.21 7.66
N ALA A 158 -15.70 -12.56 7.69
CA ALA A 158 -15.53 -11.20 8.18
C ALA A 158 -15.93 -10.23 7.05
N ASP A 159 -17.17 -9.73 7.11
CA ASP A 159 -17.74 -8.92 6.04
C ASP A 159 -17.46 -7.43 6.26
N ALA A 160 -16.61 -6.85 5.41
CA ALA A 160 -16.26 -5.44 5.45
C ALA A 160 -17.44 -4.49 5.21
N ASN A 161 -18.58 -4.97 4.67
CA ASN A 161 -19.74 -4.14 4.36
C ASN A 161 -20.85 -4.21 5.44
N GLU A 162 -20.79 -5.20 6.34
CA GLU A 162 -21.65 -5.23 7.54
C GLU A 162 -21.23 -4.12 8.52
N GLU A 163 -19.94 -3.82 8.54
CA GLU A 163 -19.33 -2.89 9.47
C GLU A 163 -19.24 -1.47 8.89
N GLY A 164 -20.28 -0.67 9.16
CA GLY A 164 -20.44 0.67 8.57
C GLY A 164 -19.26 1.63 8.83
N PHE A 165 -18.47 1.43 9.89
CA PHE A 165 -17.32 2.30 10.18
C PHE A 165 -16.21 2.16 9.14
N LEU A 166 -16.01 0.99 8.52
CA LEU A 166 -14.94 0.79 7.52
C LEU A 166 -15.11 1.70 6.30
N SER A 167 -16.32 2.22 6.08
CA SER A 167 -16.60 3.20 5.02
C SER A 167 -16.03 4.60 5.28
N ASP A 168 -15.66 4.91 6.53
CA ASP A 168 -15.04 6.18 6.89
C ASP A 168 -13.55 6.17 6.53
N LEU A 169 -13.16 7.08 5.63
CA LEU A 169 -11.79 7.19 5.13
C LEU A 169 -10.74 7.47 6.21
N ARG A 170 -11.15 7.88 7.42
CA ARG A 170 -10.24 8.10 8.56
C ARG A 170 -9.67 6.79 9.11
N PHE A 171 -10.22 5.63 8.76
CA PHE A 171 -9.60 4.34 9.06
C PHE A 171 -8.56 3.92 8.02
N LEU A 172 -8.43 4.66 6.91
CA LEU A 172 -7.35 4.45 5.95
C LEU A 172 -6.08 5.17 6.39
N ALA A 173 -4.95 4.58 6.03
CA ALA A 173 -3.64 5.17 6.18
C ALA A 173 -3.44 6.35 5.23
N LYS A 174 -2.26 6.98 5.32
CA LYS A 174 -1.90 8.12 4.48
C LYS A 174 -1.94 7.81 2.99
N ASP A 175 -1.78 6.55 2.60
CA ASP A 175 -1.88 6.08 1.21
C ASP A 175 -3.32 5.96 0.69
N ARG A 176 -4.34 6.13 1.55
CA ARG A 176 -5.77 6.03 1.22
C ARG A 176 -6.18 4.69 0.60
N LEU A 177 -5.43 3.63 0.89
CA LEU A 177 -5.70 2.29 0.40
C LEU A 177 -5.68 1.25 1.53
N HIS A 178 -4.66 1.30 2.39
CA HIS A 178 -4.51 0.35 3.48
C HIS A 178 -5.18 0.87 4.74
N LEU A 179 -5.59 -0.03 5.64
CA LEU A 179 -6.03 0.37 6.97
C LEU A 179 -4.87 0.97 7.76
N ASN A 180 -5.17 1.96 8.59
CA ASN A 180 -4.26 2.42 9.63
C ASN A 180 -4.42 1.58 10.90
N SER A 181 -3.72 1.95 11.98
CA SER A 181 -3.75 1.20 13.23
C SER A 181 -5.14 1.03 13.84
N GLU A 182 -5.95 2.09 13.83
CA GLU A 182 -7.32 2.01 14.33
C GLU A 182 -8.17 1.10 13.44
N GLY A 183 -8.00 1.16 12.12
CA GLY A 183 -8.67 0.26 11.19
C GLY A 183 -8.33 -1.21 11.45
N HIS A 184 -7.04 -1.54 11.58
CA HIS A 184 -6.59 -2.90 11.91
C HIS A 184 -7.07 -3.37 13.28
N TYR A 185 -7.07 -2.47 14.28
CA TYR A 185 -7.62 -2.76 15.61
C TYR A 185 -9.10 -3.11 15.53
N ARG A 186 -9.94 -2.29 14.88
CA ARG A 186 -11.38 -2.58 14.76
C ARG A 186 -11.67 -3.82 13.93
N SER A 187 -10.90 -4.07 12.88
CA SER A 187 -10.99 -5.33 12.13
C SER A 187 -10.68 -6.54 13.04
N ALA A 188 -9.68 -6.45 13.91
CA ALA A 188 -9.40 -7.51 14.88
C ALA A 188 -10.57 -7.70 15.86
N GLN A 189 -11.14 -6.62 16.41
CA GLN A 189 -12.28 -6.71 17.33
C GLN A 189 -13.52 -7.33 16.67
N ALA A 190 -13.81 -6.94 15.42
CA ALA A 190 -14.91 -7.52 14.63
C ALA A 190 -14.76 -9.04 14.46
N ILE A 191 -13.53 -9.50 14.21
CA ILE A 191 -13.22 -10.91 14.05
C ILE A 191 -13.35 -11.63 15.38
N LEU A 192 -12.80 -11.07 16.47
CA LEU A 192 -12.88 -11.67 17.81
C LEU A 192 -14.33 -11.83 18.26
N GLU A 193 -15.17 -10.80 18.08
CA GLU A 193 -16.61 -10.87 18.36
C GLU A 193 -17.28 -11.98 17.53
N LYS A 194 -16.98 -12.05 16.22
CA LYS A 194 -17.56 -13.08 15.33
C LYS A 194 -17.09 -14.50 15.67
N LEU A 195 -15.92 -14.65 16.28
CA LEU A 195 -15.36 -15.92 16.73
C LEU A 195 -15.72 -16.28 18.18
N ASP A 196 -16.49 -15.42 18.87
CA ASP A 196 -16.84 -15.57 20.29
C ASP A 196 -15.61 -15.63 21.22
N TYR A 197 -14.63 -14.78 20.95
CA TYR A 197 -13.44 -14.54 21.78
C TYR A 197 -13.56 -13.21 22.54
N PRO A 198 -12.78 -12.99 23.62
CA PRO A 198 -12.73 -11.69 24.28
C PRO A 198 -12.43 -10.55 23.30
N PHE A 199 -13.28 -9.52 23.30
CA PHE A 199 -13.18 -8.34 22.46
C PHE A 199 -13.58 -7.08 23.26
N ASP A 200 -13.17 -5.91 22.80
CA ASP A 200 -13.54 -4.63 23.40
C ASP A 200 -14.97 -4.24 23.00
N LEU A 201 -15.92 -4.21 23.95
CA LEU A 201 -17.32 -3.83 23.67
C LEU A 201 -17.50 -2.42 23.09
N GLN A 202 -16.52 -1.53 23.26
CA GLN A 202 -16.55 -0.15 22.77
C GLN A 202 -15.96 -0.01 21.36
N TRP A 203 -15.56 -1.09 20.71
CA TRP A 203 -14.85 -1.05 19.43
C TRP A 203 -15.65 -0.39 18.29
N ARG A 204 -16.99 -0.37 18.39
CA ARG A 204 -17.89 0.33 17.46
C ARG A 204 -18.12 1.82 17.78
N THR A 205 -17.50 2.35 18.83
CA THR A 205 -17.64 3.77 19.20
C THR A 205 -17.22 4.66 18.02
N PRO A 206 -18.07 5.60 17.56
CA PRO A 206 -17.73 6.47 16.44
C PRO A 206 -16.47 7.30 16.72
N LEU A 207 -15.65 7.51 15.70
CA LEU A 207 -14.52 8.42 15.81
C LEU A 207 -15.03 9.85 16.15
N PRO A 208 -14.29 10.61 16.97
CA PRO A 208 -14.62 12.00 17.27
C PRO A 208 -14.89 12.82 16.00
N THR A 209 -15.79 13.80 16.07
CA THR A 209 -16.14 14.61 14.90
C THR A 209 -14.89 15.28 14.32
N ALA A 210 -14.62 15.07 13.03
CA ALA A 210 -13.50 15.69 12.37
C ALA A 210 -13.78 17.17 12.07
N GLU A 211 -12.78 18.03 12.24
CA GLU A 211 -12.86 19.42 11.80
C GLU A 211 -13.05 19.50 10.27
N LYS A 212 -13.95 20.38 9.83
CA LYS A 212 -14.17 20.62 8.40
C LYS A 212 -12.97 21.35 7.81
N LYS A 213 -12.19 20.67 6.97
CA LYS A 213 -11.07 21.29 6.24
C LYS A 213 -11.59 22.19 5.10
N GLY A 214 -11.05 23.40 5.02
CA GLY A 214 -11.31 24.33 3.91
C GLY A 214 -10.95 23.74 2.53
N PHE A 215 -11.60 24.23 1.47
CA PHE A 215 -11.43 23.73 0.10
C PHE A 215 -9.96 23.70 -0.38
N TYR A 216 -9.24 24.82 -0.22
CA TYR A 216 -7.84 24.92 -0.67
C TYR A 216 -6.91 23.90 0.01
N ARG A 217 -7.05 23.71 1.33
CA ARG A 217 -6.26 22.73 2.09
C ARG A 217 -6.54 21.30 1.61
N ARG A 218 -7.79 20.98 1.28
CA ARG A 218 -8.16 19.66 0.72
C ARG A 218 -7.52 19.42 -0.65
N SER A 219 -7.50 20.43 -1.52
CA SER A 219 -6.86 20.34 -2.83
C SER A 219 -5.35 20.11 -2.72
N ILE A 220 -4.65 20.87 -1.86
CA ILE A 220 -3.20 20.68 -1.62
C ILE A 220 -2.91 19.30 -1.05
N GLU A 221 -3.69 18.83 -0.07
CA GLU A 221 -3.52 17.49 0.51
C GLU A 221 -3.76 16.38 -0.52
N TRP A 222 -4.72 16.56 -1.43
CA TRP A 222 -4.96 15.63 -2.54
C TRP A 222 -3.78 15.60 -3.51
N TRP A 223 -3.24 16.75 -3.90
CA TRP A 223 -2.08 16.83 -4.79
C TRP A 223 -0.83 16.20 -4.17
N ARG A 224 -0.55 16.52 -2.91
CA ARG A 224 0.56 15.90 -2.17
C ARG A 224 0.40 14.39 -2.11
N TRP A 225 -0.81 13.89 -1.86
CA TRP A 225 -1.10 12.46 -1.88
C TRP A 225 -0.86 11.84 -3.27
N PHE A 226 -1.37 12.49 -4.31
CA PHE A 226 -1.22 12.06 -5.71
C PHE A 226 0.26 11.84 -6.07
N ILE A 227 1.12 12.82 -5.74
CA ILE A 227 2.56 12.77 -6.00
C ILE A 227 3.27 11.73 -5.12
N THR A 228 2.92 11.66 -3.83
CA THR A 228 3.66 10.84 -2.87
C THR A 228 3.32 9.35 -2.99
N PHE A 229 2.08 9.01 -3.32
CA PHE A 229 1.59 7.62 -3.26
C PHE A 229 1.14 7.09 -4.62
N LEU A 230 0.25 7.81 -5.31
CA LEU A 230 -0.38 7.28 -6.53
C LEU A 230 0.61 7.18 -7.70
N ILE A 231 1.41 8.24 -7.95
CA ILE A 231 2.40 8.24 -9.02
C ILE A 231 3.45 7.13 -8.85
N PRO A 232 4.16 7.00 -7.70
CA PRO A 232 5.14 5.93 -7.52
C PRO A 232 4.52 4.54 -7.66
N TRP A 233 3.26 4.37 -7.26
CA TRP A 233 2.54 3.11 -7.42
C TRP A 233 2.24 2.79 -8.88
N ILE A 234 1.75 3.77 -9.67
CA ILE A 234 1.56 3.60 -11.14
C ILE A 234 2.91 3.28 -11.80
N TRP A 235 3.96 4.03 -11.46
CA TRP A 235 5.31 3.87 -12.03
C TRP A 235 5.91 2.48 -11.75
N ARG A 236 5.74 1.94 -10.54
CA ARG A 236 6.13 0.56 -10.22
C ARG A 236 5.37 -0.44 -11.09
N ARG A 237 4.05 -0.26 -11.21
CA ARG A 237 3.17 -1.17 -11.97
C ARG A 237 3.49 -1.20 -13.46
N LEU A 238 3.80 -0.06 -14.08
CA LEU A 238 4.22 0.01 -15.49
C LEU A 238 5.53 -0.75 -15.75
N ARG A 239 6.42 -0.83 -14.75
CA ARG A 239 7.68 -1.58 -14.83
C ARG A 239 7.55 -3.04 -14.40
N GLY A 240 6.33 -3.51 -14.09
CA GLY A 240 6.10 -4.86 -13.59
C GLY A 240 6.63 -5.11 -12.17
N VAL A 241 7.00 -4.07 -11.43
CA VAL A 241 7.55 -4.17 -10.06
C VAL A 241 6.42 -4.09 -9.04
N SER A 242 6.42 -4.98 -8.06
CA SER A 242 5.51 -4.98 -6.91
C SER A 242 6.20 -4.44 -5.65
N SER A 243 5.41 -3.89 -4.72
CA SER A 243 5.93 -3.53 -3.38
C SER A 243 6.33 -4.75 -2.53
N GLY A 244 5.92 -5.94 -2.96
CA GLY A 244 6.27 -7.22 -2.34
C GLY A 244 7.54 -7.87 -2.89
N ASP A 245 8.12 -7.34 -3.97
CA ASP A 245 9.27 -7.99 -4.62
C ASP A 245 10.48 -8.03 -3.67
N GLY A 246 11.13 -9.20 -3.59
CA GLY A 246 12.26 -9.43 -2.68
C GLY A 246 11.90 -9.52 -1.20
N ARG A 247 10.61 -9.50 -0.84
CA ARG A 247 10.16 -9.66 0.56
C ARG A 247 9.84 -11.11 0.89
N SER A 248 10.09 -11.48 2.14
CA SER A 248 9.63 -12.71 2.77
C SER A 248 8.43 -12.45 3.67
N ALA A 249 7.69 -13.53 3.96
CA ALA A 249 6.66 -13.54 4.99
C ALA A 249 7.25 -13.22 6.38
N LYS A 250 6.50 -12.50 7.22
CA LYS A 250 6.99 -12.12 8.56
C LYS A 250 7.15 -13.33 9.50
N HIS A 251 6.26 -14.32 9.40
CA HIS A 251 6.34 -15.59 10.14
C HIS A 251 6.09 -16.74 9.16
N TYR A 252 7.15 -17.19 8.49
CA TYR A 252 7.08 -18.23 7.44
C TYR A 252 6.90 -19.66 7.99
N GLN A 253 6.97 -19.84 9.31
CA GLN A 253 6.69 -21.07 10.03
C GLN A 253 5.86 -20.76 11.27
N PRO A 254 5.02 -21.69 11.75
CA PRO A 254 4.29 -21.53 13.00
C PRO A 254 5.28 -21.39 14.16
N ILE A 255 5.26 -20.25 14.81
CA ILE A 255 6.00 -20.00 16.05
C ILE A 255 5.04 -20.08 17.23
N LYS A 256 5.54 -20.49 18.40
CA LYS A 256 4.81 -20.32 19.64
C LYS A 256 4.61 -18.82 19.88
N TRP A 257 3.37 -18.36 19.90
CA TRP A 257 3.06 -16.93 20.03
C TRP A 257 2.91 -16.62 21.52
N LEU A 258 3.76 -15.73 22.04
CA LEU A 258 3.71 -15.30 23.43
C LEU A 258 3.10 -13.90 23.46
N ASN A 259 2.08 -13.71 24.30
CA ASN A 259 1.37 -12.43 24.40
C ASN A 259 2.38 -11.29 24.64
N HIS A 260 2.38 -10.29 23.75
CA HIS A 260 3.38 -9.22 23.73
C HIS A 260 3.31 -8.26 24.94
N GLU A 261 2.36 -8.43 25.85
CA GLU A 261 2.32 -7.68 27.11
C GLU A 261 3.28 -8.20 28.20
N SER A 262 3.90 -9.38 28.03
CA SER A 262 4.83 -9.95 29.02
C SER A 262 6.32 -9.88 28.67
N SER A 263 6.74 -9.12 27.65
CA SER A 263 8.16 -8.96 27.32
C SER A 263 8.63 -7.50 27.36
N GLN A 264 8.75 -6.97 28.59
CA GLN A 264 9.88 -6.07 28.85
C GLN A 264 11.17 -6.89 28.72
N LEU A 265 11.83 -6.84 27.57
CA LEU A 265 13.18 -7.36 27.39
C LEU A 265 14.05 -6.32 26.68
N PRO A 266 15.37 -6.30 27.00
CA PRO A 266 16.14 -5.10 27.28
C PRO A 266 16.56 -4.33 26.02
N PRO A 267 17.07 -3.08 26.17
CA PRO A 267 17.59 -2.33 25.03
C PRO A 267 18.58 -3.17 24.24
N SER A 268 18.35 -3.22 22.94
CA SER A 268 19.21 -3.88 21.95
C SER A 268 20.67 -3.50 22.16
N VAL A 269 21.46 -4.47 22.61
CA VAL A 269 22.93 -4.40 22.59
C VAL A 269 23.34 -4.42 21.13
N HIS A 270 23.72 -3.27 20.61
CA HIS A 270 24.51 -3.19 19.38
C HIS A 270 25.90 -3.74 19.68
N THR A 271 26.15 -4.99 19.28
CA THR A 271 27.51 -5.49 19.10
C THR A 271 27.99 -5.02 17.73
N PRO A 272 29.10 -4.25 17.61
CA PRO A 272 29.63 -3.84 16.32
C PRO A 272 30.19 -5.08 15.61
N LEU A 273 29.79 -5.28 14.35
CA LEU A 273 30.45 -6.25 13.47
C LEU A 273 31.87 -5.74 13.17
N SER A 274 32.85 -6.59 13.46
CA SER A 274 34.27 -6.39 13.22
C SER A 274 34.58 -6.24 11.72
N GLU A 275 35.44 -5.27 11.41
CA GLU A 275 36.06 -5.06 10.10
C GLU A 275 36.94 -6.25 9.67
N SER A 276 36.67 -6.79 8.49
CA SER A 276 37.63 -7.27 7.47
C SER A 276 36.78 -7.95 6.38
N SER A 277 36.98 -7.79 5.08
CA SER A 277 38.11 -7.30 4.29
C SER A 277 37.58 -6.69 2.98
N ASP A 278 38.17 -5.57 2.61
CA ASP A 278 38.05 -4.76 1.40
C ASP A 278 37.49 -5.44 0.11
N PRO A 279 36.30 -5.04 -0.37
CA PRO A 279 35.94 -5.10 -1.77
C PRO A 279 36.10 -3.70 -2.39
N LYS A 280 37.12 -3.53 -3.25
CA LYS A 280 37.33 -2.40 -4.18
C LYS A 280 36.23 -1.33 -4.13
N SER A 281 36.57 -0.17 -3.59
CA SER A 281 35.73 1.04 -3.56
C SER A 281 35.08 1.31 -4.91
N MET A 282 33.86 0.85 -5.08
CA MET A 282 32.98 1.31 -6.14
C MET A 282 32.48 2.69 -5.72
N ASP A 283 32.95 3.71 -6.42
CA ASP A 283 32.54 5.09 -6.20
C ASP A 283 31.03 5.23 -6.45
N LEU A 284 30.25 5.10 -5.36
CA LEU A 284 28.80 5.23 -5.34
C LEU A 284 28.33 6.66 -5.61
N SER A 285 29.23 7.65 -5.62
CA SER A 285 28.86 9.04 -5.95
C SER A 285 28.31 9.17 -7.38
N ALA A 286 28.77 8.32 -8.30
CA ALA A 286 28.28 8.25 -9.68
C ALA A 286 26.83 7.75 -9.83
N TYR A 287 26.25 7.16 -8.77
CA TYR A 287 24.88 6.61 -8.78
C TYR A 287 23.88 7.40 -7.92
N LEU A 288 24.33 8.40 -7.16
CA LEU A 288 23.47 9.26 -6.35
C LEU A 288 23.00 10.45 -7.19
N THR A 289 21.76 10.39 -7.68
CA THR A 289 21.12 11.53 -8.36
C THR A 289 20.70 12.59 -7.35
N ASP A 290 21.00 13.86 -7.64
CA ASP A 290 20.57 14.98 -6.81
C ASP A 290 19.04 15.03 -6.68
N ARG A 291 18.54 15.40 -5.49
CA ARG A 291 17.11 15.41 -5.18
C ARG A 291 16.32 16.40 -6.07
N GLU A 292 16.89 17.57 -6.34
CA GLU A 292 16.26 18.63 -7.12
C GLU A 292 16.29 18.29 -8.61
N LEU A 293 17.41 17.73 -9.10
CA LEU A 293 17.50 17.22 -10.48
C LEU A 293 16.58 16.01 -10.72
N SER A 294 16.42 15.14 -9.71
CA SER A 294 15.47 14.04 -9.74
C SER A 294 14.02 14.54 -9.79
N TRP A 295 13.72 15.64 -9.08
CA TRP A 295 12.42 16.29 -9.14
C TRP A 295 12.15 16.86 -10.53
N LEU A 296 13.11 17.54 -11.16
CA LEU A 296 12.96 18.04 -12.54
C LEU A 296 12.79 16.90 -13.55
N SER A 297 13.50 15.79 -13.35
CA SER A 297 13.38 14.57 -14.18
C SER A 297 12.03 13.86 -14.01
N PHE A 298 11.35 14.12 -12.91
CA PHE A 298 9.96 13.70 -12.73
C PHE A 298 9.02 14.65 -13.47
N ASN A 299 9.18 15.97 -13.35
CA ASN A 299 8.33 16.93 -14.05
C ASN A 299 8.48 16.84 -15.59
N GLU A 300 9.68 16.49 -16.06
CA GLU A 300 9.95 16.15 -17.46
C GLU A 300 9.04 15.03 -18.00
N ARG A 301 8.78 13.98 -17.20
CA ARG A 301 7.87 12.91 -17.61
C ARG A 301 6.41 13.33 -17.67
N VAL A 302 6.02 14.35 -16.89
CA VAL A 302 4.68 14.95 -17.01
C VAL A 302 4.56 15.69 -18.34
N LEU A 303 5.62 16.37 -18.76
CA LEU A 303 5.68 17.03 -20.06
C LEU A 303 5.64 16.02 -21.21
N GLU A 304 6.32 14.87 -21.08
CA GLU A 304 6.27 13.78 -22.08
C GLU A 304 4.84 13.28 -22.33
N LEU A 305 3.98 13.24 -21.29
CA LEU A 305 2.56 12.90 -21.46
C LEU A 305 1.76 13.95 -22.23
N ALA A 306 2.17 15.22 -22.16
CA ALA A 306 1.60 16.28 -22.99
C ALA A 306 2.15 16.23 -24.44
N GLU A 307 3.36 15.73 -24.62
CA GLU A 307 4.02 15.56 -25.93
C GLU A 307 3.47 14.33 -26.70
N ASP A 308 2.97 13.32 -25.99
CA ASP A 308 2.43 12.10 -26.57
C ASP A 308 1.13 12.34 -27.36
N LYS A 309 1.19 12.13 -28.68
CA LYS A 309 0.07 12.31 -29.60
C LYS A 309 -1.03 11.24 -29.48
N SER A 310 -0.76 10.12 -28.80
CA SER A 310 -1.75 9.09 -28.50
C SER A 310 -2.68 9.48 -27.35
N VAL A 311 -2.28 10.45 -26.52
CA VAL A 311 -3.08 10.99 -25.43
C VAL A 311 -4.15 11.94 -25.99
N PRO A 312 -5.43 11.86 -25.53
CA PRO A 312 -6.47 12.77 -25.97
C PRO A 312 -6.11 14.24 -25.78
N LEU A 313 -6.43 15.09 -26.76
CA LEU A 313 -5.99 16.49 -26.82
C LEU A 313 -6.24 17.29 -25.53
N LEU A 314 -7.42 17.17 -24.93
CA LEU A 314 -7.75 17.88 -23.69
C LEU A 314 -6.94 17.38 -22.48
N GLU A 315 -6.58 16.10 -22.45
CA GLU A 315 -5.70 15.58 -21.39
C GLU A 315 -4.26 16.05 -21.59
N ARG A 316 -3.81 16.25 -22.83
CA ARG A 316 -2.51 16.87 -23.12
C ARG A 316 -2.44 18.32 -22.62
N VAL A 317 -3.51 19.10 -22.81
CA VAL A 317 -3.65 20.46 -22.23
C VAL A 317 -3.57 20.43 -20.70
N ARG A 318 -4.22 19.43 -20.10
CA ARG A 318 -4.18 19.23 -18.65
C ARG A 318 -2.77 18.92 -18.17
N PHE A 319 -2.03 18.06 -18.86
CA PHE A 319 -0.64 17.75 -18.51
C PHE A 319 0.27 18.97 -18.65
N LEU A 320 0.08 19.85 -19.63
CA LEU A 320 0.80 21.13 -19.71
C LEU A 320 0.51 22.05 -18.52
N SER A 321 -0.76 22.09 -18.08
CA SER A 321 -1.16 22.89 -16.92
C SER A 321 -0.54 22.35 -15.62
N ILE A 322 -0.48 21.02 -15.49
CA ILE A 322 0.17 20.33 -14.36
C ILE A 322 1.68 20.58 -14.37
N PHE A 323 2.34 20.41 -15.52
CA PHE A 323 3.76 20.68 -15.67
C PHE A 323 4.12 22.10 -15.21
N SER A 324 3.33 23.09 -15.64
CA SER A 324 3.55 24.51 -15.32
C SER A 324 3.35 24.78 -13.82
N SER A 325 2.25 24.27 -13.25
CA SER A 325 1.95 24.44 -11.82
C SER A 325 3.02 23.79 -10.92
N ASN A 326 3.49 22.59 -11.30
CA ASN A 326 4.56 21.91 -10.59
C ASN A 326 5.85 22.73 -10.65
N LEU A 327 6.20 23.27 -11.83
CA LEU A 327 7.42 24.05 -12.01
C LEU A 327 7.40 25.33 -11.16
N ASP A 328 6.26 26.00 -11.05
CA ASP A 328 6.08 27.16 -10.18
C ASP A 328 6.33 26.81 -8.71
N GLU A 329 5.74 25.72 -8.21
CA GLU A 329 5.97 25.25 -6.83
C GLU A 329 7.46 24.92 -6.58
N PHE A 330 8.10 24.27 -7.54
CA PHE A 330 9.52 23.94 -7.45
C PHE A 330 10.38 25.20 -7.30
N TYR A 331 10.10 26.25 -8.06
CA TYR A 331 10.81 27.52 -7.92
C TYR A 331 10.49 28.23 -6.60
N MET A 332 9.22 28.30 -6.22
CA MET A 332 8.78 28.97 -5.00
C MET A 332 9.35 28.34 -3.73
N VAL A 333 9.52 27.01 -3.70
CA VAL A 333 9.93 26.29 -2.49
C VAL A 333 11.39 25.86 -2.55
N ARG A 334 11.77 25.10 -3.58
CA ARG A 334 13.05 24.38 -3.62
C ARG A 334 14.17 25.28 -4.10
N VAL A 335 13.96 26.03 -5.18
CA VAL A 335 14.95 27.02 -5.65
C VAL A 335 15.12 28.13 -4.61
N ALA A 336 14.04 28.65 -4.02
CA ALA A 336 14.12 29.64 -2.95
C ALA A 336 14.95 29.15 -1.73
N THR A 337 14.77 27.90 -1.31
CA THR A 337 15.56 27.30 -0.23
C THR A 337 17.04 27.18 -0.60
N LEU A 338 17.35 26.87 -1.86
CA LEU A 338 18.72 26.75 -2.35
C LEU A 338 19.41 28.12 -2.49
N MET A 339 18.67 29.14 -2.93
CA MET A 339 19.13 30.54 -2.96
C MET A 339 19.44 31.04 -1.56
N ARG A 340 18.60 30.74 -0.56
CA ARG A 340 18.87 31.10 0.84
C ARG A 340 20.16 30.48 1.36
N LYS A 341 20.47 29.23 0.99
CA LYS A 341 21.73 28.58 1.36
C LYS A 341 22.94 29.31 0.77
N LEU A 342 22.82 29.76 -0.48
CA LEU A 342 23.85 30.54 -1.16
C LEU A 342 24.05 31.91 -0.47
N GLU A 343 22.98 32.60 -0.13
CA GLU A 343 23.00 33.88 0.60
C GLU A 343 23.64 33.76 1.99
N THR A 344 23.45 32.62 2.66
CA THR A 344 24.10 32.32 3.95
C THR A 344 25.56 31.84 3.83
N GLY A 345 26.13 31.84 2.62
CA GLY A 345 27.54 31.49 2.39
C GLY A 345 27.85 29.99 2.44
N VAL A 346 26.86 29.11 2.27
CA VAL A 346 27.09 27.67 2.25
C VAL A 346 27.79 27.27 0.95
N THR A 347 29.01 26.77 1.05
CA THR A 347 29.83 26.31 -0.09
C THR A 347 30.03 24.79 -0.12
N ALA A 348 29.56 24.07 0.90
CA ALA A 348 29.71 22.62 0.99
C ALA A 348 28.92 21.90 -0.12
N LYS A 349 29.55 20.87 -0.71
CA LYS A 349 28.92 19.98 -1.68
C LYS A 349 27.87 19.09 -1.01
N ASN A 350 26.78 18.81 -1.72
CA ASN A 350 25.76 17.88 -1.28
C ASN A 350 26.18 16.42 -1.54
N SER A 351 25.33 15.46 -1.15
CA SER A 351 25.59 14.02 -1.31
C SER A 351 25.74 13.56 -2.76
N ALA A 352 25.32 14.38 -3.74
CA ALA A 352 25.46 14.14 -5.17
C ALA A 352 26.64 14.94 -5.78
N GLY A 353 27.47 15.57 -4.95
CA GLY A 353 28.69 16.27 -5.39
C GLY A 353 28.52 17.72 -5.86
N PHE A 354 27.31 18.30 -5.74
CA PHE A 354 27.05 19.68 -6.17
C PHE A 354 27.19 20.69 -5.04
N THR A 355 27.89 21.79 -5.26
CA THR A 355 27.72 23.02 -4.47
C THR A 355 26.35 23.65 -4.76
N PRO A 356 25.81 24.51 -3.88
CA PRO A 356 24.55 25.21 -4.16
C PRO A 356 24.56 26.01 -5.47
N GLN A 357 25.70 26.62 -5.81
CA GLN A 357 25.85 27.39 -7.06
C GLN A 357 25.87 26.49 -8.30
N GLU A 358 26.60 25.36 -8.26
CA GLU A 358 26.60 24.37 -9.34
C GLU A 358 25.21 23.76 -9.53
N LEU A 359 24.52 23.42 -8.44
CA LEU A 359 23.18 22.86 -8.51
C LEU A 359 22.17 23.85 -9.09
N LEU A 360 22.23 25.14 -8.72
CA LEU A 360 21.38 26.17 -9.31
C LEU A 360 21.62 26.32 -10.82
N LYS A 361 22.87 26.19 -11.27
CA LYS A 361 23.21 26.22 -12.69
C LYS A 361 22.60 25.03 -13.43
N GLU A 362 22.73 23.82 -12.90
CA GLU A 362 22.14 22.61 -13.50
C GLU A 362 20.60 22.67 -13.54
N ILE A 363 19.99 23.16 -12.46
CA ILE A 363 18.55 23.42 -12.40
C ILE A 363 18.13 24.41 -13.49
N ALA A 364 18.86 25.52 -13.66
CA ALA A 364 18.53 26.53 -14.66
C ALA A 364 18.64 25.99 -16.09
N LEU A 365 19.67 25.18 -16.39
CA LEU A 365 19.85 24.53 -17.69
C LEU A 365 18.69 23.55 -17.98
N LYS A 366 18.37 22.68 -17.02
CA LYS A 366 17.31 21.69 -17.19
C LYS A 366 15.94 22.35 -17.31
N THR A 367 15.62 23.33 -16.47
CA THR A 367 14.34 24.05 -16.55
C THR A 367 14.17 24.76 -17.90
N ARG A 368 15.22 25.43 -18.41
CA ARG A 368 15.15 26.10 -19.71
C ARG A 368 14.75 25.14 -20.82
N SER A 369 15.40 23.98 -20.89
CA SER A 369 15.07 22.94 -21.86
C SER A 369 13.62 22.45 -21.73
N LEU A 370 13.13 22.25 -20.50
CA LEU A 370 11.76 21.80 -20.27
C LEU A 370 10.71 22.86 -20.63
N VAL A 371 10.96 24.14 -20.34
CA VAL A 371 10.05 25.25 -20.69
C VAL A 371 9.99 25.45 -22.20
N GLU A 372 11.13 25.32 -22.90
CA GLU A 372 11.17 25.40 -24.36
C GLU A 372 10.37 24.28 -25.02
N ARG A 373 10.51 23.04 -24.53
CA ARG A 373 9.70 21.89 -24.95
C ARG A 373 8.22 22.09 -24.66
N GLN A 374 7.87 22.60 -23.48
CA GLN A 374 6.48 22.92 -23.11
C GLN A 374 5.87 23.96 -24.04
N SER A 375 6.60 25.05 -24.30
CA SER A 375 6.14 26.12 -25.20
C SER A 375 5.95 25.61 -26.62
N THR A 376 6.90 24.80 -27.12
CA THR A 376 6.81 24.17 -28.44
C THR A 376 5.59 23.24 -28.53
N THR A 377 5.38 22.39 -27.53
CA THR A 377 4.24 21.46 -27.47
C THR A 377 2.91 22.21 -27.46
N PHE A 378 2.84 23.31 -26.71
CA PHE A 378 1.64 24.13 -26.65
C PHE A 378 1.36 24.87 -27.96
N VAL A 379 2.33 25.67 -28.44
CA VAL A 379 2.15 26.60 -29.56
C VAL A 379 2.08 25.86 -30.90
N SER A 380 2.96 24.89 -31.10
CA SER A 380 3.14 24.24 -32.40
C SER A 380 2.26 23.01 -32.61
N ASP A 381 1.71 22.41 -31.56
CA ASP A 381 0.91 21.19 -31.66
C ASP A 381 -0.49 21.31 -31.05
N ILE A 382 -0.60 21.70 -29.78
CA ILE A 382 -1.88 21.66 -29.06
C ILE A 382 -2.79 22.83 -29.46
N LEU A 383 -2.28 24.06 -29.46
CA LEU A 383 -3.08 25.26 -29.72
C LEU A 383 -3.76 25.26 -31.11
N PRO A 384 -3.08 24.87 -32.21
CA PRO A 384 -3.74 24.76 -33.52
C PRO A 384 -4.88 23.74 -33.54
N LYS A 385 -4.78 22.67 -32.76
CA LYS A 385 -5.80 21.61 -32.68
C LYS A 385 -6.99 21.96 -31.79
N LEU A 386 -6.85 22.94 -30.90
CA LEU A 386 -7.96 23.44 -30.08
C LEU A 386 -8.79 24.50 -30.81
N ASN A 387 -8.22 25.13 -31.83
CA ASN A 387 -8.86 26.17 -32.64
C ASN A 387 -9.57 25.63 -33.88
N ASN A 388 -9.48 24.32 -34.13
CA ASN A 388 -10.22 23.58 -35.16
C ASN A 388 -11.32 22.75 -34.50
#